data_AF-A0A0F9AEW0-F1
#
_entry.id   AF-A0A0F9AEW0-F1
#
_cell.length_a   1.000
_cell.length_b   1.000
_cell.length_c   1.000
_cell.angle_alpha   90.00
_cell.angle_beta   90.00
_cell.angle_gamma   90.00
#
_symmetry.space_group_name_H-M   'P 1'
#
loop_
_entity.id
_entity.type
_entity.pdbx_description
1 polymer ?
#
loop_
_entity_poly.entity_id
_entity_poly.type
_entity_poly.pdbx_seq_one_letter_code
_entity_poly.pdbx_strand_id
1 'polypeptide(L)'
;MATEAPEKTLEVTEVPDRDGDVITGKDKQADIARIAQQEESRRDMVDRIAGIDAADQAEIMFQDTSPPRPMTILYATLDGEPVPVTRKRARLLLQRKLADGQYMFIAPNQDGSPPAHLPEYRQGSVKCFMHKESEERKLLDSLGMAGKLCIAGHLANIYAKRIHERKCHKREREMYQDYLDDKKEEAAIERQEMQYTAMMALA
;
A
#
# COMPACT_ATOMS: atom_id res chain seq x y z
N MET A 1 41.66 30.03 -58.27
CA MET A 1 40.23 30.42 -58.28
C MET A 1 39.61 29.79 -57.05
N ALA A 2 39.45 30.56 -55.96
CA ALA A 2 38.80 30.11 -54.73
C ALA A 2 37.35 30.59 -54.77
N THR A 3 36.41 29.67 -54.63
CA THR A 3 34.96 29.93 -54.62
C THR A 3 34.54 30.28 -53.20
N GLU A 4 34.17 31.53 -52.95
CA GLU A 4 33.52 31.98 -51.72
C GLU A 4 32.09 31.43 -51.67
N ALA A 5 31.74 30.76 -50.57
CA ALA A 5 30.39 30.30 -50.29
C ALA A 5 29.56 31.46 -49.72
N PRO A 6 28.29 31.63 -50.15
CA PRO A 6 27.47 32.75 -49.68
C PRO A 6 27.05 32.56 -48.23
N GLU A 7 27.31 33.59 -47.41
CA GLU A 7 26.78 33.70 -46.05
C GLU A 7 25.26 33.75 -46.11
N LYS A 8 24.63 32.69 -45.59
CA LYS A 8 23.19 32.55 -45.49
C LYS A 8 22.70 33.40 -44.31
N THR A 9 22.26 34.62 -44.58
CA THR A 9 21.54 35.45 -43.59
C THR A 9 20.26 34.73 -43.16
N LEU A 10 20.24 34.28 -41.91
CA LEU A 10 19.06 33.70 -41.27
C LEU A 10 18.04 34.81 -41.02
N GLU A 11 16.96 34.82 -41.79
CA GLU A 11 15.81 35.68 -41.52
C GLU A 11 15.20 35.32 -40.16
N VAL A 12 15.16 36.31 -39.27
CA VAL A 12 14.62 36.20 -37.93
C VAL A 12 13.11 36.10 -38.03
N THR A 13 12.58 34.88 -37.91
CA THR A 13 11.13 34.67 -37.80
C THR A 13 10.68 35.08 -36.39
N GLU A 14 9.97 36.20 -36.30
CA GLU A 14 9.32 36.67 -35.08
C GLU A 14 8.07 35.82 -34.81
N VAL A 15 8.15 34.95 -33.81
CA VAL A 15 7.00 34.20 -33.30
C VAL A 15 6.54 34.90 -32.03
N PRO A 16 5.36 35.54 -32.01
CA PRO A 16 4.87 36.21 -30.81
C PRO A 16 4.51 35.18 -29.74
N ASP A 17 4.93 35.45 -28.51
CA ASP A 17 4.58 34.63 -27.35
C ASP A 17 3.13 34.88 -26.91
N ARG A 18 2.60 33.98 -26.08
CA ARG A 18 1.18 33.92 -25.69
C ARG A 18 0.65 35.17 -24.98
N ASP A 19 1.55 36.00 -24.44
CA ASP A 19 1.23 37.26 -23.76
C ASP A 19 1.45 38.52 -24.63
N GLY A 20 1.85 38.35 -25.90
CA GLY A 20 1.94 39.43 -26.89
C GLY A 20 3.28 40.18 -26.95
N ASP A 21 4.27 39.81 -26.13
CA ASP A 21 5.60 40.40 -26.19
C ASP A 21 6.47 39.77 -27.30
N VAL A 22 7.14 40.63 -28.08
CA VAL A 22 8.04 40.20 -29.18
C VAL A 22 9.40 39.82 -28.60
N ILE A 23 9.64 38.52 -28.45
CA ILE A 23 10.93 38.00 -27.98
C ILE A 23 11.96 38.16 -29.09
N THR A 24 12.89 39.09 -28.92
CA THR A 24 13.99 39.28 -29.87
C THR A 24 15.05 38.19 -29.69
N GLY A 25 15.87 37.94 -30.71
CA GLY A 25 16.97 36.97 -30.62
C GLY A 25 17.97 37.25 -29.49
N LYS A 26 18.03 38.49 -28.97
CA LYS A 26 18.85 38.88 -27.82
C LYS A 26 18.25 38.42 -26.49
N ASP A 27 16.93 38.38 -26.37
CA ASP A 27 16.23 37.93 -25.15
C ASP A 27 16.42 36.42 -24.94
N LYS A 28 16.41 35.65 -26.04
CA LYS A 28 16.75 34.21 -26.00
C LYS A 28 18.19 33.96 -25.54
N GLN A 29 19.14 34.81 -25.93
CA GLN A 29 20.53 34.68 -25.47
C GLN A 29 20.68 35.04 -23.99
N ALA A 30 19.95 36.04 -23.50
CA ALA A 30 19.94 36.40 -22.08
C ALA A 30 19.32 35.29 -21.22
N ASP A 31 18.26 34.64 -21.69
CA ASP A 31 17.64 33.51 -21.00
C ASP A 31 18.55 32.28 -20.97
N ILE A 32 19.24 31.97 -22.08
CA ILE A 32 20.22 30.87 -22.11
C ILE A 32 21.39 31.16 -21.15
N ALA A 33 21.87 32.40 -21.08
CA ALA A 33 22.93 32.78 -20.14
C ALA A 33 22.46 32.67 -18.68
N ARG A 34 21.22 33.06 -18.38
CA ARG A 34 20.62 32.91 -17.04
C ARG A 34 20.49 31.45 -16.62
N ILE A 35 20.05 30.58 -17.54
CA ILE A 35 19.93 29.14 -17.29
C ILE A 35 21.32 28.51 -17.06
N ALA A 36 22.32 28.89 -17.88
CA ALA A 36 23.69 28.41 -17.72
C ALA A 36 24.28 28.81 -16.35
N GLN A 37 24.06 30.05 -15.91
CA GLN A 37 24.54 30.55 -14.62
C GLN A 37 23.84 29.87 -13.42
N GLN A 38 22.55 29.52 -13.57
CA GLN A 38 21.84 28.73 -12.58
C GLN A 38 22.38 27.29 -12.49
N GLU A 39 22.64 26.64 -13.61
CA GLU A 39 23.24 25.29 -13.65
C GLU A 39 24.66 25.28 -13.07
N GLU A 40 25.49 26.29 -13.39
CA GLU A 40 26.84 26.44 -12.82
C GLU A 40 26.79 26.63 -11.29
N SER A 41 25.91 27.51 -10.80
CA SER A 41 25.71 27.70 -9.35
C SER A 41 25.21 26.44 -8.65
N ARG A 42 24.40 25.62 -9.33
CA ARG A 42 23.92 24.33 -8.81
C ARG A 42 25.06 23.32 -8.73
N ARG A 43 25.94 23.29 -9.73
CA ARG A 43 27.14 22.43 -9.73
C ARG A 43 28.10 22.81 -8.60
N ASP A 44 28.36 24.10 -8.43
CA ASP A 44 29.25 24.61 -7.37
C ASP A 44 28.68 24.39 -5.95
N MET A 45 27.35 24.33 -5.79
CA MET A 45 26.74 23.94 -4.52
C MET A 45 26.88 22.44 -4.22
N VAL A 46 26.91 21.57 -5.24
CA VAL A 46 27.12 20.13 -5.06
C VAL A 46 28.52 19.83 -4.53
N ASP A 47 29.54 20.57 -4.98
CA ASP A 47 30.92 20.42 -4.48
C ASP A 47 31.08 20.89 -3.02
N ARG A 48 30.23 21.79 -2.54
CA ARG A 48 30.19 22.17 -1.10
C ARG A 48 29.53 21.12 -0.21
N ILE A 49 28.63 20.30 -0.75
CA ILE A 49 27.96 19.22 0.01
C ILE A 49 28.91 18.03 0.22
N ALA A 50 29.89 17.85 -0.68
CA ALA A 50 30.88 16.77 -0.59
C ALA A 50 31.94 16.97 0.52
N GLY A 51 31.96 18.13 1.19
CA GLY A 51 32.87 18.45 2.29
C GLY A 51 32.33 18.19 3.69
N ILE A 52 31.11 17.66 3.83
CA ILE A 52 30.56 17.29 5.14
C ILE A 52 31.16 15.94 5.55
N ASP A 53 32.05 15.97 6.53
CA ASP A 53 32.70 14.79 7.09
C ASP A 53 31.64 13.79 7.61
N ALA A 54 31.91 12.48 7.49
CA ALA A 54 30.96 11.43 7.89
C ALA A 54 30.65 11.47 9.39
N ALA A 55 31.54 12.10 10.18
CA ALA A 55 31.33 12.37 11.59
C ALA A 55 30.20 13.40 11.84
N ASP A 56 30.06 14.42 11.00
CA ASP A 56 29.02 15.44 11.13
C ASP A 56 27.66 14.94 10.60
N GLN A 57 27.66 13.98 9.65
CA GLN A 57 26.44 13.34 9.17
C GLN A 57 25.73 12.49 10.24
N ALA A 58 26.47 11.99 11.24
CA ALA A 58 25.89 11.22 12.34
C ALA A 58 25.17 12.11 13.38
N GLU A 59 25.49 13.41 13.45
CA GLU A 59 24.91 14.35 14.42
C GLU A 59 23.72 15.13 13.86
N ILE A 60 23.51 15.12 12.53
CA ILE A 60 22.27 15.62 11.92
C ILE A 60 21.17 14.57 12.10
N MET A 61 20.78 14.35 13.36
CA MET A 61 19.49 13.73 13.64
C MET A 61 18.42 14.71 13.18
N PHE A 62 17.86 14.48 11.98
CA PHE A 62 16.59 15.06 11.58
C PHE A 62 15.53 14.54 12.56
N GLN A 63 15.40 15.20 13.71
CA GLN A 63 14.23 15.06 14.55
C GLN A 63 13.08 15.51 13.67
N ASP A 64 12.22 14.56 13.32
CA ASP A 64 11.01 14.83 12.54
C ASP A 64 10.07 15.65 13.44
N THR A 65 10.36 16.95 13.58
CA THR A 65 9.67 17.93 14.43
C THR A 65 8.32 18.34 13.85
N SER A 66 7.77 17.53 12.96
CA SER A 66 6.43 17.71 12.44
C SER A 66 5.44 17.48 13.59
N PRO A 67 4.64 18.48 14.01
CA PRO A 67 3.65 18.26 15.05
C PRO A 67 2.68 17.14 14.63
N PRO A 68 2.26 16.26 15.56
CA PRO A 68 1.38 15.15 15.24
C PRO A 68 0.10 15.67 14.61
N ARG A 69 -0.24 15.15 13.43
CA ARG A 69 -1.42 15.59 12.70
C ARG A 69 -2.67 15.20 13.49
N PRO A 70 -3.59 16.12 13.78
CA PRO A 70 -4.81 15.78 14.51
C PRO A 70 -5.63 14.76 13.73
N MET A 71 -5.93 13.64 14.40
CA MET A 71 -6.74 12.54 13.92
C MET A 71 -8.20 12.73 14.38
N THR A 72 -9.14 12.29 13.57
CA THR A 72 -10.59 12.29 13.87
C THR A 72 -11.15 10.94 13.43
N ILE A 73 -12.07 10.39 14.20
CA ILE A 73 -12.73 9.12 13.87
C ILE A 73 -13.96 9.45 13.01
N LEU A 74 -14.09 8.82 11.85
CA LEU A 74 -15.32 8.81 11.06
C LEU A 74 -15.95 7.42 11.13
N TYR A 75 -17.26 7.33 10.97
CA TYR A 75 -17.97 6.04 10.97
C TYR A 75 -18.44 5.71 9.56
N ALA A 76 -18.23 4.47 9.12
CA ALA A 76 -18.74 3.99 7.84
C ALA A 76 -20.27 3.76 7.93
N THR A 77 -21.02 4.23 6.95
CA THR A 77 -22.50 4.15 6.96
C THR A 77 -23.02 2.71 6.85
N LEU A 78 -22.30 1.83 6.15
CA LEU A 78 -22.73 0.45 5.91
C LEU A 78 -22.61 -0.44 7.15
N ASP A 79 -21.47 -0.39 7.82
CA ASP A 79 -21.11 -1.35 8.86
C ASP A 79 -20.91 -0.69 10.23
N GLY A 80 -20.98 0.64 10.32
CA GLY A 80 -20.69 1.38 11.55
C GLY A 80 -19.20 1.42 11.92
N GLU A 81 -18.31 0.93 11.06
CA GLU A 81 -16.89 0.78 11.37
C GLU A 81 -16.22 2.13 11.68
N PRO A 82 -15.52 2.25 12.83
CA PRO A 82 -14.75 3.44 13.17
C PRO A 82 -13.44 3.50 12.38
N VAL A 83 -13.30 4.51 11.52
CA VAL A 83 -12.12 4.74 10.69
C VAL A 83 -11.36 5.98 11.19
N PRO A 84 -10.16 5.80 11.79
CA PRO A 84 -9.34 6.93 12.21
C PRO A 84 -8.70 7.60 10.99
N VAL A 85 -8.98 8.88 10.79
CA VAL A 85 -8.53 9.64 9.62
C VAL A 85 -7.94 10.98 10.02
N THR A 86 -7.00 11.47 9.20
CA THR A 86 -6.49 12.84 9.38
C THR A 86 -7.56 13.86 8.99
N ARG A 87 -7.55 15.04 9.60
CA ARG A 87 -8.49 16.14 9.28
C ARG A 87 -8.56 16.47 7.78
N LYS A 88 -7.42 16.43 7.08
CA LYS A 88 -7.35 16.67 5.62
C LYS A 88 -8.11 15.59 4.85
N ARG A 89 -7.98 14.32 5.22
CA ARG A 89 -8.70 13.20 4.60
C ARG A 89 -10.18 13.16 4.96
N ALA A 90 -10.53 13.58 6.18
CA ALA A 90 -11.93 13.61 6.62
C ALA A 90 -12.82 14.42 5.67
N ARG A 91 -12.36 15.59 5.21
CA ARG A 91 -13.10 16.42 4.24
C ARG A 91 -13.39 15.69 2.93
N LEU A 92 -12.42 14.93 2.41
CA LEU A 92 -12.58 14.18 1.16
C LEU A 92 -13.52 12.98 1.33
N LEU A 93 -13.40 12.28 2.47
CA LEU A 93 -14.22 11.10 2.75
C LEU A 93 -15.69 11.46 3.01
N LEU A 94 -15.97 12.58 3.68
CA LEU A 94 -17.33 13.06 3.92
C LEU A 94 -18.06 13.49 2.63
N GLN A 95 -17.34 13.76 1.55
CA GLN A 95 -17.94 14.08 0.24
C GLN A 95 -18.24 12.83 -0.59
N ARG A 96 -17.71 11.67 -0.20
CA ARG A 96 -17.86 10.42 -0.97
C ARG A 96 -19.25 9.83 -0.77
N LYS A 97 -19.90 9.47 -1.87
CA LYS A 97 -21.24 8.86 -1.90
C LYS A 97 -21.17 7.42 -2.42
N LEU A 98 -22.12 6.60 -1.97
CA LEU A 98 -22.40 5.26 -2.50
C LEU A 98 -23.16 5.34 -3.83
N ALA A 99 -23.32 4.18 -4.48
CA ALA A 99 -24.17 4.04 -5.66
C ALA A 99 -25.63 4.48 -5.39
N ASP A 100 -26.11 4.28 -4.16
CA ASP A 100 -27.46 4.66 -3.73
C ASP A 100 -27.61 6.17 -3.41
N GLY A 101 -26.55 6.96 -3.58
CA GLY A 101 -26.54 8.40 -3.32
C GLY A 101 -26.36 8.81 -1.85
N GLN A 102 -26.37 7.85 -0.91
CA GLN A 102 -26.05 8.07 0.50
C GLN A 102 -24.56 8.36 0.71
N TYR A 103 -24.20 9.11 1.75
CA TYR A 103 -22.80 9.36 2.11
C TYR A 103 -22.15 8.08 2.66
N MET A 104 -20.89 7.84 2.28
CA MET A 104 -20.14 6.65 2.69
C MET A 104 -19.65 6.71 4.14
N PHE A 105 -19.40 7.92 4.63
CA PHE A 105 -18.88 8.18 5.97
C PHE A 105 -19.69 9.26 6.65
N ILE A 106 -19.90 9.11 7.95
CA ILE A 106 -20.63 10.05 8.80
C ILE A 106 -19.69 10.54 9.90
N ALA A 107 -19.79 11.84 10.21
CA ALA A 107 -19.04 12.47 11.27
C ALA A 107 -19.58 12.05 12.66
N PRO A 108 -18.71 12.01 13.69
CA PRO A 108 -19.17 11.80 15.07
C PRO A 108 -20.07 12.94 15.53
N ASN A 109 -20.87 12.70 16.57
CA ASN A 109 -21.60 13.77 17.26
C ASN A 109 -20.62 14.74 17.94
N GLN A 110 -21.12 15.88 18.44
CA GLN A 110 -20.29 16.86 19.15
C GLN A 110 -19.57 16.24 20.37
N ASP A 111 -20.20 15.26 21.02
CA ASP A 111 -19.65 14.53 22.16
C ASP A 111 -18.65 13.42 21.77
N GLY A 112 -18.39 13.22 20.48
CA GLY A 112 -17.53 12.15 19.96
C GLY A 112 -18.20 10.77 19.82
N SER A 113 -19.46 10.64 20.26
CA SER A 113 -20.25 9.41 20.15
C SER A 113 -20.66 9.08 18.70
N PRO A 114 -20.86 7.80 18.37
CA PRO A 114 -21.39 7.41 17.07
C PRO A 114 -22.85 7.89 16.89
N PRO A 115 -23.22 8.34 15.68
CA PRO A 115 -24.61 8.65 15.33
C PRO A 115 -25.58 7.49 15.59
N ALA A 116 -26.77 7.79 16.14
CA ALA A 116 -27.77 6.77 16.51
C ALA A 116 -28.38 5.98 15.34
N HIS A 117 -28.25 6.47 14.11
CA HIS A 117 -28.77 5.83 12.91
C HIS A 117 -27.78 4.83 12.28
N LEU A 118 -26.56 4.72 12.82
CA LEU A 118 -25.57 3.77 12.33
C LEU A 118 -25.87 2.36 12.85
N PRO A 119 -25.66 1.33 12.02
CA PRO A 119 -25.66 -0.04 12.50
C PRO A 119 -24.52 -0.25 13.52
N GLU A 120 -24.75 -1.14 14.48
CA GLU A 120 -23.73 -1.51 15.46
C GLU A 120 -22.58 -2.25 14.77
N TYR A 121 -21.37 -1.71 14.88
CA TYR A 121 -20.18 -2.36 14.31
C TYR A 121 -19.87 -3.65 15.04
N ARG A 122 -20.00 -4.77 14.32
CA ARG A 122 -19.64 -6.09 14.82
C ARG A 122 -18.25 -6.45 14.31
N GLN A 123 -17.27 -6.40 15.21
CA GLN A 123 -15.97 -6.96 14.93
C GLN A 123 -16.10 -8.46 14.61
N GLY A 124 -15.34 -8.91 13.63
CA GLY A 124 -15.27 -10.32 13.31
C GLY A 124 -14.78 -11.13 14.52
N SER A 125 -15.36 -12.30 14.74
CA SER A 125 -14.96 -13.22 15.80
C SER A 125 -14.02 -14.34 15.32
N VAL A 126 -13.82 -14.45 14.01
CA VAL A 126 -13.06 -15.55 13.42
C VAL A 126 -11.57 -15.25 13.52
N LYS A 127 -10.84 -16.12 14.19
CA LYS A 127 -9.38 -16.03 14.31
C LYS A 127 -8.69 -16.65 13.11
N CYS A 128 -7.54 -16.13 12.70
CA CYS A 128 -6.69 -16.79 11.71
C CYS A 128 -6.24 -18.18 12.22
N PHE A 129 -6.00 -19.15 11.32
CA PHE A 129 -5.49 -20.46 11.73
C PHE A 129 -4.12 -20.40 12.45
N MET A 130 -3.29 -19.41 12.12
CA MET A 130 -2.01 -19.16 12.79
C MET A 130 -2.10 -18.28 14.03
N HIS A 131 -3.30 -17.89 14.46
CA HIS A 131 -3.48 -17.15 15.70
C HIS A 131 -3.17 -18.05 16.90
N LYS A 132 -2.62 -17.48 17.97
CA LYS A 132 -2.22 -18.21 19.20
C LYS A 132 -3.37 -19.04 19.78
N GLU A 133 -4.58 -18.50 19.72
CA GLU A 133 -5.79 -19.09 20.29
C GLU A 133 -6.63 -19.86 19.27
N SER A 134 -6.09 -20.17 18.08
CA SER A 134 -6.81 -20.99 17.10
C SER A 134 -6.78 -22.46 17.50
N GLU A 135 -7.86 -23.20 17.24
CA GLU A 135 -7.94 -24.64 17.52
C GLU A 135 -6.92 -25.44 16.68
N GLU A 136 -6.70 -24.99 15.45
CA GLU A 136 -5.76 -25.57 14.49
C GLU A 136 -4.30 -25.42 14.96
N ARG A 137 -4.04 -24.60 15.98
CA ARG A 137 -2.68 -24.29 16.43
C ARG A 137 -1.91 -25.52 16.89
N LYS A 138 -2.55 -26.41 17.63
CA LYS A 138 -1.91 -27.64 18.13
C LYS A 138 -1.41 -28.52 16.99
N LEU A 139 -2.19 -28.60 15.91
CA LEU A 139 -1.83 -29.35 14.72
C LEU A 139 -0.66 -28.67 13.98
N LEU A 140 -0.72 -27.35 13.81
CA LEU A 140 0.36 -26.59 13.16
C LEU A 140 1.68 -26.67 13.94
N ASP A 141 1.63 -26.67 15.27
CA ASP A 141 2.82 -26.84 16.10
C ASP A 141 3.45 -28.22 15.88
N SER A 142 2.64 -29.28 15.72
CA SER A 142 3.15 -30.62 15.37
C SER A 142 3.75 -30.71 13.97
N LEU A 143 3.29 -29.88 13.03
CA LEU A 143 3.86 -29.74 11.69
C LEU A 143 5.14 -28.87 11.66
N GLY A 144 5.64 -28.42 12.82
CA GLY A 144 6.86 -27.61 12.92
C GLY A 144 6.64 -26.11 12.68
N MET A 145 5.40 -25.61 12.67
CA MET A 145 5.08 -24.20 12.47
C MET A 145 5.02 -23.37 13.76
N ALA A 146 5.60 -23.88 14.85
CA ALA A 146 5.52 -23.28 16.17
C ALA A 146 6.10 -21.85 16.26
N GLY A 147 7.06 -21.48 15.42
CA GLY A 147 7.70 -20.16 15.46
C GLY A 147 6.89 -19.00 14.85
N LYS A 148 5.84 -19.28 14.07
CA LYS A 148 5.13 -18.25 13.30
C LYS A 148 3.76 -17.97 13.91
N LEU A 149 3.46 -16.71 14.19
CA LEU A 149 2.20 -16.27 14.80
C LEU A 149 1.57 -15.15 13.98
N CYS A 150 0.25 -15.21 13.81
CA CYS A 150 -0.52 -14.13 13.20
C CYS A 150 -1.30 -13.35 14.27
N ILE A 151 -1.25 -12.02 14.18
CA ILE A 151 -1.95 -11.10 15.09
C ILE A 151 -3.44 -10.94 14.68
N ALA A 152 -3.83 -11.38 13.48
CA ALA A 152 -5.20 -11.25 12.98
C ALA A 152 -6.18 -12.18 13.75
N GLY A 153 -6.78 -11.64 14.81
CA GLY A 153 -7.77 -12.32 15.65
C GLY A 153 -9.23 -11.98 15.35
N HIS A 154 -9.49 -10.94 14.54
CA HIS A 154 -10.83 -10.36 14.36
C HIS A 154 -11.30 -10.37 12.90
N LEU A 155 -11.22 -11.52 12.23
CA LEU A 155 -11.66 -11.63 10.83
C LEU A 155 -13.18 -11.74 10.77
N ALA A 156 -13.79 -11.03 9.81
CA ALA A 156 -15.24 -10.90 9.70
C ALA A 156 -15.98 -12.24 9.57
N ASN A 157 -15.47 -13.17 8.77
CA ASN A 157 -16.08 -14.49 8.54
C ASN A 157 -15.04 -15.52 8.07
N ILE A 158 -15.48 -16.77 7.88
CA ILE A 158 -14.63 -17.88 7.41
C ILE A 158 -14.04 -17.60 6.01
N TYR A 159 -14.79 -16.90 5.15
CA TYR A 159 -14.29 -16.54 3.82
C TYR A 159 -13.15 -15.52 3.90
N ALA A 160 -13.27 -14.51 4.75
CA ALA A 160 -12.20 -13.54 5.05
C ALA A 160 -10.98 -14.24 5.65
N LYS A 161 -11.17 -15.24 6.53
CA LYS A 161 -10.10 -16.14 6.97
C LYS A 161 -9.40 -16.81 5.79
N ARG A 162 -10.13 -17.46 4.88
CA ARG A 162 -9.53 -18.09 3.68
C ARG A 162 -8.79 -17.11 2.76
N ILE A 163 -9.24 -15.86 2.64
CA ILE A 163 -8.53 -14.83 1.86
C ILE A 163 -7.26 -14.40 2.57
N HIS A 164 -7.35 -14.12 3.87
CA HIS A 164 -6.23 -13.70 4.68
C HIS A 164 -5.12 -14.76 4.66
N GLU A 165 -5.47 -16.03 4.82
CA GLU A 165 -4.53 -17.15 4.74
C GLU A 165 -3.83 -17.22 3.38
N ARG A 166 -4.58 -17.08 2.28
CA ARG A 166 -4.01 -17.09 0.92
C ARG A 166 -3.03 -15.95 0.67
N LYS A 167 -3.27 -14.78 1.25
CA LYS A 167 -2.46 -13.58 1.02
C LYS A 167 -1.28 -13.47 1.97
N CYS A 168 -1.49 -13.73 3.25
CA CYS A 168 -0.51 -13.49 4.32
C CYS A 168 0.28 -14.75 4.70
N HIS A 169 -0.29 -15.94 4.51
CA HIS A 169 0.26 -17.21 4.98
C HIS A 169 0.30 -18.27 3.87
N LYS A 170 0.73 -17.86 2.67
CA LYS A 170 0.65 -18.70 1.47
C LYS A 170 1.36 -20.05 1.67
N ARG A 171 2.60 -20.03 2.18
CA ARG A 171 3.42 -21.23 2.35
C ARG A 171 2.90 -22.15 3.45
N GLU A 172 2.50 -21.56 4.57
CA GLU A 172 1.97 -22.31 5.72
C GLU A 172 0.63 -22.95 5.39
N ARG A 173 -0.19 -22.26 4.58
CA ARG A 173 -1.43 -22.81 4.06
C ARG A 173 -1.18 -23.94 3.08
N GLU A 174 -0.21 -23.82 2.19
CA GLU A 174 0.18 -24.91 1.27
C GLU A 174 0.59 -26.16 2.07
N MET A 175 1.49 -26.03 3.05
CA MET A 175 1.88 -27.16 3.92
C MET A 175 0.70 -27.79 4.67
N TYR A 176 -0.23 -26.97 5.17
CA TYR A 176 -1.42 -27.47 5.83
C TYR A 176 -2.36 -28.21 4.86
N GLN A 177 -2.46 -27.74 3.62
CA GLN A 177 -3.23 -28.40 2.58
C GLN A 177 -2.60 -29.73 2.17
N ASP A 178 -1.27 -29.76 1.99
CA ASP A 178 -0.52 -30.97 1.69
C ASP A 178 -0.75 -32.04 2.78
N TYR A 179 -0.67 -31.68 4.06
CA TYR A 179 -0.98 -32.59 5.17
C TYR A 179 -2.42 -33.13 5.13
N LEU A 180 -3.40 -32.28 4.80
CA LEU A 180 -4.79 -32.71 4.69
C LEU A 180 -5.03 -33.62 3.49
N ASP A 181 -4.27 -33.44 2.41
CA ASP A 181 -4.36 -34.24 1.21
C ASP A 181 -3.68 -35.61 1.44
N ASP A 182 -2.49 -35.65 2.06
CA ASP A 182 -1.82 -36.89 2.50
C ASP A 182 -2.75 -37.75 3.38
N LYS A 183 -3.44 -37.13 4.35
CA LYS A 183 -4.41 -37.82 5.21
C LYS A 183 -5.60 -38.40 4.45
N LYS A 184 -6.05 -37.74 3.39
CA LYS A 184 -7.13 -38.26 2.54
C LYS A 184 -6.64 -39.40 1.65
N GLU A 185 -5.40 -39.31 1.16
CA GLU A 185 -4.77 -40.36 0.37
C GLU A 185 -4.56 -41.62 1.20
N GLU A 186 -4.01 -41.51 2.41
CA GLU A 186 -3.91 -42.63 3.37
C GLU A 186 -5.28 -43.32 3.58
N ALA A 187 -6.33 -42.54 3.88
CA ALA A 187 -7.68 -43.06 4.06
C ALA A 187 -8.30 -43.63 2.76
N ALA A 188 -7.83 -43.21 1.59
CA ALA A 188 -8.25 -43.78 0.31
C ALA A 188 -7.55 -45.13 0.06
N ILE A 189 -6.25 -45.21 0.34
CA ILE A 189 -5.45 -46.43 0.24
C ILE A 189 -5.99 -47.50 1.20
N GLU A 190 -6.23 -47.17 2.47
CA GLU A 190 -6.81 -48.10 3.43
C GLU A 190 -8.16 -48.68 2.97
N ARG A 191 -9.02 -47.83 2.38
CA ARG A 191 -10.29 -48.29 1.79
C ARG A 191 -10.08 -49.24 0.62
N GLN A 192 -9.10 -49.00 -0.24
CA GLN A 192 -8.77 -49.88 -1.36
C GLN A 192 -8.18 -51.21 -0.88
N GLU A 193 -7.29 -51.18 0.12
CA GLU A 193 -6.72 -52.38 0.73
C GLU A 193 -7.79 -53.24 1.41
N MET A 194 -8.72 -52.63 2.14
CA MET A 194 -9.87 -53.33 2.73
C MET A 194 -10.75 -54.00 1.65
N GLN A 195 -11.01 -53.31 0.54
CA GLN A 195 -11.75 -53.89 -0.58
C GLN A 195 -10.98 -55.03 -1.25
N TYR A 196 -9.68 -54.86 -1.46
CA TYR A 196 -8.81 -55.87 -2.08
C TYR A 196 -8.72 -57.14 -1.23
N THR A 197 -8.49 -56.99 0.08
CA THR A 197 -8.45 -58.11 1.04
C THR A 197 -9.79 -58.83 1.13
N ALA A 198 -10.91 -58.11 1.15
CA ALA A 198 -12.24 -58.72 1.12
C ALA A 198 -12.49 -59.51 -0.18
N MET A 199 -12.03 -59.00 -1.32
CA MET A 199 -12.14 -59.69 -2.61
C MET A 199 -11.26 -60.94 -2.67
N MET A 200 -10.03 -60.88 -2.15
CA MET A 200 -9.12 -62.03 -2.08
C MET A 200 -9.64 -63.13 -1.15
N ALA A 201 -10.36 -62.79 -0.08
CA ALA A 201 -10.95 -63.77 0.83
C ALA A 201 -12.16 -64.52 0.24
N LEU A 202 -12.77 -64.00 -0.83
CA LEU A 202 -13.90 -64.63 -1.53
C LEU A 202 -13.48 -65.56 -2.68
N ALA A 203 -12.23 -65.46 -3.14
CA ALA A 203 -11.66 -66.24 -4.24
C ALA A 203 -11.04 -67.56 -3.75
#